data_AF-A0A8T5HW39-F1
#
_entry.id   AF-A0A8T5HW39-F1
#
_cell.length_a   1.000
_cell.length_b   1.000
_cell.length_c   1.000
_cell.angle_alpha   90.00
_cell.angle_beta   90.00
_cell.angle_gamma   90.00
#
_symmetry.space_group_name_H-M   'P 1'
#
loop_
_entity.id
_entity.type
_entity.pdbx_description
1 polymer ?
#
loop_
_entity_poly.entity_id
_entity_poly.type
_entity_poly.pdbx_seq_one_letter_code
_entity_poly.pdbx_strand_id
1 'polypeptide(L)'
;MGMLFNNILNIFRKKRPNKAFHKAYEELKILSKMLKSDFVVLRRLQKQYIRQLKKKGVKFAGHSNLSKTLVIEEELLPKLKKINNMTRVRFNSAKKDSCSTVPISAAEDLELNRITKLLHEVDQLLIREEEIKKKEKTIEKLHLIEESLKAISKILKEFHFIEMYGLEKNILTHKISPLLNKIFYSPDIHTFFNPNTKKKETLYEYSITPNQLKKLQKEAHKINSYNDPKYKIDWRHWWREEQKTEIDRDTGYHKEHINFELKLDGEKKNIHLLLKTA
;
A
#
# COMPACT_ATOMS: atom_id res chain seq x y z
N MET A 1 14.73 -11.87 1.40
CA MET A 1 13.36 -11.50 1.00
C MET A 1 13.09 -11.94 -0.46
N GLY A 2 12.80 -13.23 -0.71
CA GLY A 2 12.78 -13.76 -2.11
C GLY A 2 11.52 -13.50 -2.94
N MET A 3 10.48 -12.87 -2.38
CA MET A 3 9.12 -12.94 -2.94
C MET A 3 8.65 -11.73 -3.75
N LEU A 4 9.50 -10.70 -3.94
CA LEU A 4 9.13 -9.50 -4.72
C LEU A 4 8.49 -9.86 -6.07
N PHE A 5 7.31 -9.31 -6.31
CA PHE A 5 6.48 -9.43 -7.50
C PHE A 5 6.01 -10.86 -7.83
N ASN A 6 6.03 -11.79 -6.88
CA ASN A 6 5.68 -13.18 -7.15
C ASN A 6 4.25 -13.34 -7.66
N ASN A 7 3.30 -12.53 -7.18
CA ASN A 7 1.90 -12.63 -7.59
C ASN A 7 1.73 -12.35 -9.08
N ILE A 8 2.21 -11.21 -9.57
CA ILE A 8 2.14 -10.89 -11.00
C ILE A 8 2.95 -11.87 -11.84
N LEU A 9 4.12 -12.32 -11.35
CA LEU A 9 4.95 -13.25 -12.10
C LEU A 9 4.25 -14.61 -12.25
N ASN A 10 3.49 -15.04 -11.25
CA ASN A 10 2.68 -16.25 -11.31
C ASN A 10 1.47 -16.09 -12.22
N ILE A 11 0.77 -14.94 -12.16
CA ILE A 11 -0.29 -14.59 -13.13
C ILE A 11 0.28 -14.65 -14.55
N PHE A 12 1.47 -14.07 -14.75
CA PHE A 12 2.10 -13.99 -16.04
C PHE A 12 2.51 -15.35 -16.63
N ARG A 13 2.76 -16.35 -15.77
CA ARG A 13 3.05 -17.73 -16.18
C ARG A 13 1.79 -18.52 -16.51
N LYS A 14 0.70 -18.30 -15.76
CA LYS A 14 -0.49 -19.17 -15.81
C LYS A 14 -1.56 -18.69 -16.78
N LYS A 15 -1.75 -17.37 -16.92
CA LYS A 15 -2.85 -16.80 -17.71
C LYS A 15 -2.38 -16.45 -19.12
N ARG A 16 -3.28 -16.42 -20.11
CA ARG A 16 -2.96 -15.80 -21.41
C ARG A 16 -2.98 -14.27 -21.29
N PRO A 17 -2.20 -13.54 -22.10
CA PRO A 17 -2.26 -12.08 -22.15
C PRO A 17 -3.64 -11.61 -22.62
N ASN A 18 -4.13 -10.50 -22.08
CA ASN A 18 -5.40 -9.89 -22.50
C ASN A 18 -5.14 -8.54 -23.20
N LYS A 19 -5.85 -8.28 -24.31
CA LYS A 19 -5.73 -7.04 -25.08
C LYS A 19 -6.13 -5.79 -24.28
N ALA A 20 -7.07 -5.92 -23.34
CA ALA A 20 -7.49 -4.81 -22.47
C ALA A 20 -6.33 -4.23 -21.63
N PHE A 21 -5.35 -5.06 -21.26
CA PHE A 21 -4.20 -4.63 -20.46
C PHE A 21 -3.02 -4.13 -21.29
N HIS A 22 -3.19 -3.89 -22.59
CA HIS A 22 -2.09 -3.51 -23.48
C HIS A 22 -1.31 -2.28 -22.98
N LYS A 23 -2.02 -1.23 -22.57
CA LYS A 23 -1.43 -0.01 -22.01
C LYS A 23 -0.68 -0.28 -20.69
N ALA A 24 -1.29 -1.05 -19.79
CA ALA A 24 -0.66 -1.41 -18.51
C ALA A 24 0.63 -2.24 -18.72
N TYR A 25 0.63 -3.18 -19.67
CA TYR A 25 1.83 -3.94 -20.01
C TYR A 25 2.94 -3.04 -20.59
N GLU A 26 2.58 -2.06 -21.43
CA GLU A 26 3.52 -1.10 -21.99
C GLU A 26 4.15 -0.23 -20.91
N GLU A 27 3.33 0.35 -20.04
CA GLU A 27 3.78 1.19 -18.95
C GLU A 27 4.73 0.42 -18.03
N LEU A 28 4.32 -0.77 -17.58
CA LEU A 28 5.14 -1.61 -16.71
C LEU A 28 6.45 -2.04 -17.38
N LYS A 29 6.45 -2.29 -18.70
CA LYS A 29 7.65 -2.54 -19.52
C LYS A 29 8.59 -1.32 -19.51
N ILE A 30 8.08 -0.11 -19.71
CA ILE A 30 8.89 1.12 -19.75
C ILE A 30 9.48 1.40 -18.37
N LEU A 31 8.65 1.44 -17.32
CA LEU A 31 9.07 1.72 -15.94
C LEU A 31 10.13 0.73 -15.46
N SER A 32 9.88 -0.58 -15.65
CA SER A 32 10.85 -1.60 -15.23
C SER A 32 12.18 -1.51 -15.97
N LYS A 33 12.19 -1.05 -17.24
CA LYS A 33 13.43 -0.82 -18.01
C LYS A 33 14.20 0.38 -17.46
N MET A 34 13.51 1.50 -17.27
CA MET A 34 14.10 2.76 -16.81
C MET A 34 14.70 2.58 -15.42
N LEU A 35 13.89 2.16 -14.44
CA LEU A 35 14.34 1.95 -13.06
C LEU A 35 15.55 1.04 -12.98
N LYS A 36 15.54 -0.08 -13.73
CA LYS A 36 16.69 -0.99 -13.77
C LYS A 36 17.96 -0.28 -14.24
N SER A 37 17.87 0.53 -15.29
CA SER A 37 18.99 1.32 -15.82
C SER A 37 19.52 2.29 -14.76
N ASP A 38 18.61 3.02 -14.13
CA ASP A 38 18.95 4.06 -13.15
C ASP A 38 19.60 3.47 -11.89
N PHE A 39 19.10 2.34 -11.38
CA PHE A 39 19.74 1.64 -10.27
C PHE A 39 21.15 1.14 -10.62
N VAL A 40 21.39 0.69 -11.86
CA VAL A 40 22.73 0.28 -12.32
C VAL A 40 23.68 1.49 -12.33
N VAL A 41 23.22 2.64 -12.81
CA VAL A 41 23.98 3.89 -12.80
C VAL A 41 24.30 4.33 -11.37
N LEU A 42 23.30 4.39 -10.49
CA LEU A 42 23.48 4.77 -9.09
C LEU A 42 24.48 3.86 -8.38
N ARG A 43 24.40 2.55 -8.64
CA ARG A 43 25.32 1.60 -8.04
C ARG A 43 26.77 1.80 -8.51
N ARG A 44 26.95 2.09 -9.80
CA ARG A 44 28.27 2.44 -10.36
C ARG A 44 28.84 3.68 -9.66
N LEU A 45 28.03 4.74 -9.53
CA LEU A 45 28.42 5.98 -8.87
C LEU A 45 28.75 5.75 -7.39
N GLN A 46 27.93 4.99 -6.66
CA GLN A 46 28.17 4.65 -5.26
C GLN A 46 29.52 3.94 -5.08
N LYS A 47 29.79 2.90 -5.89
CA LYS A 47 31.07 2.17 -5.86
C LYS A 47 32.25 3.10 -6.18
N GLN A 48 32.10 4.00 -7.14
CA GLN A 48 33.12 4.99 -7.49
C GLN A 48 33.42 5.93 -6.32
N TYR A 49 32.41 6.51 -5.70
CA TYR A 49 32.58 7.45 -4.58
C TYR A 49 33.19 6.77 -3.36
N ILE A 50 32.73 5.57 -2.99
CA ILE A 50 33.35 4.79 -1.91
C ILE A 50 34.84 4.55 -2.18
N ARG A 51 35.23 4.22 -3.42
CA ARG A 51 36.65 4.03 -3.78
C ARG A 51 37.45 5.32 -3.67
N GLN A 52 36.92 6.45 -4.17
CA GLN A 52 37.59 7.75 -4.08
C GLN A 52 37.83 8.17 -2.63
N LEU A 53 36.82 7.97 -1.80
CA LEU A 53 36.83 8.30 -0.39
C LEU A 53 37.82 7.44 0.41
N LYS A 54 37.87 6.12 0.14
CA LYS A 54 38.88 5.20 0.70
C LYS A 54 40.30 5.62 0.33
N LYS A 55 40.53 6.01 -0.93
CA LYS A 55 41.84 6.51 -1.39
C LYS A 55 42.30 7.78 -0.65
N LYS A 56 41.35 8.62 -0.22
CA LYS A 56 41.62 9.85 0.54
C LYS A 56 41.82 9.63 2.05
N GLY A 57 41.81 8.38 2.52
CA GLY A 57 41.98 8.06 3.95
C GLY A 57 40.84 8.53 4.86
N VAL A 58 39.72 9.00 4.29
CA VAL A 58 38.59 9.49 5.06
C VAL A 58 37.88 8.29 5.70
N LYS A 59 37.76 8.29 7.03
CA LYS A 59 36.96 7.32 7.78
C LYS A 59 35.53 7.83 7.85
N PHE A 60 34.57 7.02 7.41
CA PHE A 60 33.13 7.34 7.51
C PHE A 60 32.55 6.62 8.72
N ALA A 61 31.97 7.37 9.65
CA ALA A 61 31.27 6.82 10.81
C ALA A 61 30.02 6.06 10.35
N GLY A 62 29.88 4.82 10.82
CA GLY A 62 28.82 3.90 10.37
C GLY A 62 29.14 3.35 8.99
N HIS A 63 29.60 2.10 8.93
CA HIS A 63 29.88 1.40 7.69
C HIS A 63 28.82 1.70 6.60
N SER A 64 29.23 2.49 5.60
CA SER A 64 28.63 2.62 4.26
C SER A 64 28.82 1.29 3.53
N ASN A 65 28.33 0.22 4.14
CA ASN A 65 28.47 -1.10 3.59
C ASN A 65 27.49 -1.20 2.43
N LEU A 66 28.04 -1.57 1.28
CA LEU A 66 27.34 -2.16 0.14
C LEU A 66 26.28 -3.21 0.57
N SER A 67 26.43 -3.80 1.78
CA SER A 67 25.47 -4.69 2.43
C SER A 67 24.10 -4.08 2.71
N LYS A 68 23.99 -2.79 3.07
CA LYS A 68 22.70 -2.14 3.36
C LYS A 68 21.80 -1.99 2.13
N THR A 69 22.39 -2.13 0.94
CA THR A 69 21.73 -2.04 -0.36
C THR A 69 21.56 -3.41 -1.04
N LEU A 70 21.85 -4.52 -0.35
CA LEU A 70 21.74 -5.88 -0.90
C LEU A 70 20.35 -6.17 -1.47
N VAL A 71 19.29 -5.68 -0.83
CA VAL A 71 17.90 -5.81 -1.29
C VAL A 71 17.71 -5.29 -2.73
N ILE A 72 18.44 -4.23 -3.11
CA ILE A 72 18.36 -3.67 -4.46
C ILE A 72 19.06 -4.56 -5.48
N GLU A 73 20.27 -5.05 -5.16
CA GLU A 73 21.07 -5.87 -6.08
C GLU A 73 20.56 -7.31 -6.19
N GLU A 74 20.27 -7.95 -5.07
CA GLU A 74 19.93 -9.36 -5.00
C GLU A 74 18.46 -9.64 -5.31
N GLU A 75 17.59 -8.65 -5.11
CA GLU A 75 16.14 -8.86 -5.23
C GLU A 75 15.50 -7.95 -6.26
N LEU A 76 15.61 -6.63 -6.12
CA LEU A 76 14.90 -5.69 -7.00
C LEU A 76 15.39 -5.79 -8.45
N LEU A 77 16.70 -5.67 -8.70
CA LEU A 77 17.26 -5.64 -10.06
C LEU A 77 16.95 -6.92 -10.87
N PRO A 78 17.15 -8.15 -10.34
CA PRO A 78 16.75 -9.37 -11.03
C PRO A 78 15.25 -9.44 -11.32
N LYS A 79 14.42 -8.97 -10.39
CA LYS A 79 12.96 -9.01 -10.53
C LYS A 79 12.44 -7.97 -11.52
N LEU A 80 13.02 -6.76 -11.56
CA LEU A 80 12.74 -5.77 -12.61
C LEU A 80 13.09 -6.31 -13.99
N LYS A 81 14.24 -6.96 -14.15
CA LYS A 81 14.62 -7.64 -15.41
C LYS A 81 13.58 -8.69 -15.80
N LYS A 82 13.11 -9.49 -14.84
CA LYS A 82 12.13 -10.55 -15.07
C LYS A 82 10.76 -10.00 -15.45
N ILE A 83 10.26 -8.99 -14.73
CA ILE A 83 9.02 -8.27 -15.07
C ILE A 83 9.13 -7.73 -16.48
N ASN A 84 10.19 -7.00 -16.79
CA ASN A 84 10.38 -6.39 -18.12
C ASN A 84 10.28 -7.42 -19.25
N ASN A 85 10.99 -8.54 -19.10
CA ASN A 85 10.97 -9.61 -20.10
C ASN A 85 9.57 -10.19 -20.27
N MET A 86 8.86 -10.46 -19.17
CA MET A 86 7.53 -11.04 -19.22
C MET A 86 6.48 -10.06 -19.76
N THR A 87 6.51 -8.79 -19.34
CA THR A 87 5.61 -7.75 -19.87
C THR A 87 5.87 -7.48 -21.33
N ARG A 88 7.13 -7.51 -21.80
CA ARG A 88 7.46 -7.41 -23.22
C ARG A 88 6.83 -8.53 -24.04
N VAL A 89 6.92 -9.79 -23.58
CA VAL A 89 6.29 -10.94 -24.24
C VAL A 89 4.77 -10.78 -24.28
N ARG A 90 4.16 -10.35 -23.15
CA ARG A 90 2.72 -10.10 -23.06
C ARG A 90 2.26 -8.98 -23.98
N PHE A 91 2.94 -7.84 -23.96
CA PHE A 91 2.68 -6.70 -24.82
C PHE A 91 2.69 -7.09 -26.31
N ASN A 92 3.72 -7.81 -26.75
CA ASN A 92 3.83 -8.27 -28.15
C ASN A 92 2.73 -9.27 -28.51
N SER A 93 2.33 -10.12 -27.55
CA SER A 93 1.25 -11.10 -27.76
C SER A 93 -0.12 -10.44 -27.77
N ALA A 94 -0.32 -9.38 -26.98
CA ALA A 94 -1.55 -8.59 -26.92
C ALA A 94 -1.80 -7.76 -28.20
N LYS A 95 -0.76 -7.55 -29.02
CA LYS A 95 -0.88 -6.93 -30.36
C LYS A 95 -1.43 -7.86 -31.42
N LYS A 96 -1.39 -9.19 -31.23
CA LYS A 96 -1.86 -10.14 -32.23
C LYS A 96 -3.39 -10.21 -32.20
N ASP A 97 -4.02 -10.27 -33.36
CA ASP A 97 -5.49 -10.30 -33.49
C ASP A 97 -6.14 -11.55 -32.86
N SER A 98 -5.36 -12.59 -32.60
CA SER A 98 -5.78 -13.81 -31.88
C SER A 98 -5.86 -13.64 -30.35
N CYS A 99 -5.71 -12.42 -29.81
CA CYS A 99 -5.69 -12.19 -28.37
C CYS A 99 -7.09 -12.28 -27.79
N SER A 100 -7.23 -13.08 -26.74
CA SER A 100 -8.53 -13.60 -26.29
C SER A 100 -9.51 -12.49 -25.89
N THR A 101 -10.75 -12.59 -26.38
CA THR A 101 -11.96 -11.87 -25.92
C THR A 101 -12.44 -12.33 -24.54
N VAL A 102 -11.54 -12.94 -23.74
CA VAL A 102 -11.83 -13.46 -22.41
C VAL A 102 -12.08 -12.28 -21.46
N PRO A 103 -13.01 -12.42 -20.50
CA PRO A 103 -13.27 -11.41 -19.49
C PRO A 103 -11.98 -10.93 -18.80
N ILE A 104 -11.96 -9.65 -18.45
CA ILE A 104 -10.86 -9.01 -17.72
C ILE A 104 -10.67 -9.75 -16.39
N SER A 105 -9.48 -10.30 -16.19
CA SER A 105 -9.14 -10.93 -14.91
C SER A 105 -8.96 -9.85 -13.86
N ALA A 106 -9.93 -9.67 -12.95
CA ALA A 106 -9.84 -8.71 -11.84
C ALA A 106 -8.54 -8.86 -11.03
N ALA A 107 -8.07 -10.09 -10.82
CA ALA A 107 -6.80 -10.36 -10.13
C ALA A 107 -5.56 -9.91 -10.92
N GLU A 108 -5.62 -9.86 -12.25
CA GLU A 108 -4.49 -9.38 -13.07
C GLU A 108 -4.49 -7.85 -13.11
N ASP A 109 -5.66 -7.23 -13.24
CA ASP A 109 -5.82 -5.78 -13.17
C ASP A 109 -5.30 -5.22 -11.83
N LEU A 110 -5.77 -5.79 -10.72
CA LEU A 110 -5.33 -5.40 -9.37
C LEU A 110 -3.81 -5.51 -9.20
N GLU A 111 -3.19 -6.62 -9.64
CA GLU A 111 -1.76 -6.82 -9.50
C GLU A 111 -0.93 -5.91 -10.43
N LEU A 112 -1.41 -5.65 -11.65
CA LEU A 112 -0.79 -4.67 -12.56
C LEU A 112 -0.81 -3.28 -11.93
N ASN A 113 -1.97 -2.81 -11.47
CA ASN A 113 -2.13 -1.50 -10.84
C ASN A 113 -1.25 -1.39 -9.58
N ARG A 114 -1.24 -2.41 -8.73
CA ARG A 114 -0.46 -2.44 -7.50
C ARG A 114 1.04 -2.32 -7.76
N ILE A 115 1.56 -3.03 -8.77
CA ILE A 115 2.99 -3.00 -9.09
C ILE A 115 3.38 -1.72 -9.81
N THR A 116 2.57 -1.26 -10.75
CA THR A 116 2.81 0.02 -11.43
C THR A 116 2.88 1.16 -10.41
N LYS A 117 1.96 1.19 -9.43
CA LYS A 117 2.01 2.16 -8.33
C LYS A 117 3.31 2.07 -7.52
N LEU A 118 3.71 0.86 -7.10
CA LEU A 118 4.98 0.69 -6.37
C LEU A 118 6.18 1.18 -7.19
N LEU A 119 6.23 0.87 -8.49
CA LEU A 119 7.35 1.29 -9.34
C LEU A 119 7.40 2.81 -9.51
N HIS A 120 6.25 3.49 -9.61
CA HIS A 120 6.20 4.95 -9.60
C HIS A 120 6.68 5.54 -8.26
N GLU A 121 6.28 4.95 -7.13
CA GLU A 121 6.77 5.38 -5.81
C GLU A 121 8.30 5.20 -5.69
N VAL A 122 8.83 4.08 -6.22
CA VAL A 122 10.29 3.86 -6.30
C VAL A 122 10.95 4.92 -7.19
N ASP A 123 10.35 5.25 -8.33
CA ASP A 123 10.88 6.24 -9.29
C ASP A 123 10.96 7.65 -8.69
N GLN A 124 9.94 8.05 -7.93
CA GLN A 124 9.90 9.33 -7.22
C GLN A 124 10.96 9.46 -6.14
N LEU A 125 11.31 8.35 -5.48
CA LEU A 125 12.35 8.32 -4.44
C LEU A 125 13.76 8.19 -5.01
N LEU A 126 13.89 7.87 -6.30
CA LEU A 126 15.16 7.58 -6.94
C LEU A 126 15.88 8.88 -7.31
N ILE A 127 17.00 9.16 -6.64
CA ILE A 127 17.85 10.31 -6.96
C ILE A 127 18.48 10.13 -8.37
N ARG A 128 18.47 11.20 -9.18
CA ARG A 128 19.01 11.15 -10.55
C ARG A 128 20.49 11.48 -10.61
N GLU A 129 21.19 10.99 -11.64
CA GLU A 129 22.64 11.21 -11.82
C GLU A 129 22.97 12.71 -11.91
N GLU A 130 22.12 13.49 -12.57
CA GLU A 130 22.24 14.93 -12.73
C GLU A 130 22.21 15.64 -11.36
N GLU A 131 21.32 15.22 -10.47
CA GLU A 131 21.18 15.82 -9.13
C GLU A 131 22.37 15.50 -8.23
N ILE A 132 22.90 14.27 -8.34
CA ILE A 132 24.13 13.88 -7.64
C ILE A 132 25.31 14.73 -8.12
N LYS A 133 25.42 14.97 -9.43
CA LYS A 133 26.52 15.75 -10.01
C LYS A 133 26.52 17.21 -9.56
N LYS A 134 25.37 17.79 -9.18
CA LYS A 134 25.26 19.16 -8.64
C LYS A 134 26.01 19.35 -7.31
N LYS A 135 26.27 18.28 -6.55
CA LYS A 135 27.04 18.40 -5.31
C LYS A 135 28.54 18.50 -5.63
N GLU A 136 29.29 19.20 -4.79
CA GLU A 136 30.74 19.31 -4.95
C GLU A 136 31.45 18.17 -4.22
N LYS A 137 31.10 17.97 -2.94
CA LYS A 137 31.80 17.02 -2.07
C LYS A 137 31.36 15.59 -2.34
N THR A 138 32.33 14.69 -2.51
CA THR A 138 32.08 13.25 -2.71
C THR A 138 31.26 12.63 -1.57
N ILE A 139 31.42 13.11 -0.34
CA ILE A 139 30.67 12.61 0.82
C ILE A 139 29.18 12.92 0.72
N GLU A 140 28.82 14.12 0.26
CA GLU A 140 27.42 14.54 0.06
C GLU A 140 26.77 13.75 -1.07
N LYS A 141 27.51 13.51 -2.16
CA LYS A 141 27.07 12.64 -3.27
C LYS A 141 26.73 11.25 -2.78
N LEU A 142 27.62 10.66 -1.98
CA LEU A 142 27.40 9.33 -1.42
C LEU A 142 26.20 9.31 -0.47
N HIS A 143 26.04 10.34 0.35
CA HIS A 143 24.93 10.47 1.28
C HIS A 143 23.57 10.49 0.57
N LEU A 144 23.42 11.31 -0.48
CA LEU A 144 22.18 11.36 -1.29
C LEU A 144 21.81 9.99 -1.87
N ILE A 145 22.80 9.26 -2.39
CA ILE A 145 22.58 7.91 -2.91
C ILE A 145 22.10 6.98 -1.77
N GLU A 146 22.76 7.03 -0.61
CA GLU A 146 22.42 6.16 0.52
C GLU A 146 21.02 6.45 1.09
N GLU A 147 20.63 7.72 1.20
CA GLU A 147 19.29 8.10 1.67
C GLU A 147 18.20 7.63 0.71
N SER A 148 18.37 7.86 -0.60
CA SER A 148 17.45 7.38 -1.64
C SER A 148 17.31 5.86 -1.59
N LEU A 149 18.43 5.11 -1.55
CA LEU A 149 18.39 3.65 -1.49
C LEU A 149 17.79 3.12 -0.19
N LYS A 150 17.97 3.83 0.94
CA LYS A 150 17.35 3.47 2.24
C LYS A 150 15.84 3.68 2.20
N ALA A 151 15.35 4.78 1.64
CA ALA A 151 13.93 5.06 1.47
C ALA A 151 13.27 3.99 0.57
N ILE A 152 13.89 3.68 -0.57
CA ILE A 152 13.43 2.63 -1.48
C ILE A 152 13.43 1.26 -0.79
N SER A 153 14.49 0.93 -0.06
CA SER A 153 14.57 -0.35 0.67
C SER A 153 13.45 -0.50 1.72
N LYS A 154 12.96 0.60 2.30
CA LYS A 154 11.85 0.59 3.25
C LYS A 154 10.53 0.21 2.56
N ILE A 155 10.18 0.89 1.46
CA ILE A 155 8.94 0.59 0.74
C ILE A 155 8.95 -0.82 0.13
N LEU A 156 10.10 -1.31 -0.32
CA LEU A 156 10.24 -2.67 -0.83
C LEU A 156 10.07 -3.73 0.26
N LYS A 157 10.57 -3.47 1.47
CA LYS A 157 10.34 -4.34 2.64
C LYS A 157 8.86 -4.42 3.00
N GLU A 158 8.18 -3.27 3.01
CA GLU A 158 6.74 -3.20 3.27
C GLU A 158 5.95 -3.95 2.20
N PHE A 159 6.28 -3.76 0.93
CA PHE A 159 5.65 -4.48 -0.17
C PHE A 159 5.92 -6.00 -0.12
N HIS A 160 7.16 -6.41 0.15
CA HIS A 160 7.51 -7.81 0.29
C HIS A 160 6.76 -8.48 1.45
N PHE A 161 6.61 -7.78 2.57
CA PHE A 161 5.81 -8.25 3.69
C PHE A 161 4.34 -8.46 3.30
N ILE A 162 3.77 -7.55 2.51
CA ILE A 162 2.40 -7.70 1.97
C ILE A 162 2.31 -8.93 1.05
N GLU A 163 3.32 -9.18 0.20
CA GLU A 163 3.32 -10.34 -0.70
C GLU A 163 3.53 -11.68 0.00
N MET A 164 4.42 -11.77 0.99
CA MET A 164 4.73 -13.06 1.66
C MET A 164 3.57 -13.60 2.47
N TYR A 165 2.93 -12.71 3.22
CA TYR A 165 1.85 -13.12 4.12
C TYR A 165 0.51 -13.03 3.40
N GLY A 166 0.40 -12.33 2.27
CA GLY A 166 -0.90 -12.10 1.64
C GLY A 166 -1.78 -11.21 2.52
N LEU A 167 -2.79 -10.61 1.90
CA LEU A 167 -3.70 -9.70 2.59
C LEU A 167 -4.45 -10.41 3.73
N GLU A 168 -4.90 -11.63 3.46
CA GLU A 168 -5.68 -12.49 4.37
C GLU A 168 -4.85 -12.96 5.56
N LYS A 169 -3.61 -13.44 5.35
CA LYS A 169 -2.76 -13.82 6.49
C LYS A 169 -2.26 -12.59 7.24
N ASN A 170 -2.10 -11.41 6.64
CA ASN A 170 -1.77 -10.18 7.39
C ASN A 170 -2.96 -9.64 8.21
N ILE A 171 -4.19 -9.84 7.76
CA ILE A 171 -5.41 -9.59 8.53
C ILE A 171 -5.60 -10.65 9.64
N LEU A 172 -5.14 -11.89 9.41
CA LEU A 172 -5.20 -12.99 10.39
C LEU A 172 -4.03 -12.97 11.40
N THR A 173 -2.80 -12.61 11.00
CA THR A 173 -1.59 -12.56 11.85
C THR A 173 -1.49 -11.25 12.61
N HIS A 174 -1.98 -10.15 12.04
CA HIS A 174 -2.41 -9.00 12.80
C HIS A 174 -3.92 -8.99 12.79
N LYS A 175 -4.52 -9.77 13.72
CA LYS A 175 -5.91 -9.64 14.16
C LYS A 175 -6.35 -8.21 13.90
N ILE A 176 -7.42 -8.02 13.10
CA ILE A 176 -8.23 -6.80 13.04
C ILE A 176 -7.93 -5.97 14.27
N SER A 177 -7.42 -4.74 14.09
CA SER A 177 -6.87 -3.90 15.17
C SER A 177 -7.62 -4.18 16.47
N PRO A 178 -6.96 -4.44 17.60
CA PRO A 178 -7.66 -4.77 18.84
C PRO A 178 -8.79 -3.79 19.15
N LEU A 179 -8.65 -2.53 18.70
CA LEU A 179 -9.70 -1.53 18.72
C LEU A 179 -10.90 -1.87 17.82
N LEU A 180 -10.72 -2.17 16.53
CA LEU A 180 -11.77 -2.58 15.59
C LEU A 180 -12.50 -3.85 16.05
N ASN A 181 -11.75 -4.84 16.54
CA ASN A 181 -12.33 -6.07 17.08
C ASN A 181 -13.18 -5.77 18.31
N LYS A 182 -12.68 -4.93 19.21
CA LYS A 182 -13.43 -4.54 20.42
C LYS A 182 -14.68 -3.73 20.08
N ILE A 183 -14.60 -2.83 19.11
CA ILE A 183 -15.74 -2.08 18.58
C ILE A 183 -16.80 -3.02 17.98
N PHE A 184 -16.38 -4.03 17.20
CA PHE A 184 -17.31 -4.91 16.48
C PHE A 184 -17.94 -6.02 17.33
N TYR A 185 -17.16 -6.64 18.22
CA TYR A 185 -17.58 -7.80 19.01
C TYR A 185 -18.01 -7.43 20.43
N SER A 186 -17.68 -6.24 20.92
CA SER A 186 -18.05 -5.79 22.25
C SER A 186 -18.59 -4.35 22.28
N PRO A 187 -19.55 -3.97 21.40
CA PRO A 187 -20.30 -2.73 21.57
C PRO A 187 -21.28 -2.84 22.73
N ASP A 188 -21.59 -1.71 23.35
CA ASP A 188 -22.73 -1.58 24.25
C ASP A 188 -24.02 -1.67 23.44
N ILE A 189 -24.99 -2.48 23.89
CA ILE A 189 -26.24 -2.72 23.15
C ILE A 189 -27.35 -1.94 23.84
N HIS A 190 -27.94 -0.99 23.11
CA HIS A 190 -29.07 -0.21 23.58
C HIS A 190 -30.32 -0.52 22.77
N THR A 191 -31.42 -0.84 23.46
CA THR A 191 -32.73 -1.03 22.82
C THR A 191 -33.61 0.14 23.17
N PHE A 192 -34.23 0.77 22.17
CA PHE A 192 -35.12 1.90 22.32
C PHE A 192 -36.38 1.70 21.48
N PHE A 193 -37.44 2.43 21.80
CA PHE A 193 -38.65 2.44 20.98
C PHE A 193 -38.55 3.59 19.98
N ASN A 194 -38.53 3.27 18.69
CA ASN A 194 -38.53 4.28 17.65
C ASN A 194 -39.98 4.74 17.39
N PRO A 195 -40.32 6.01 17.70
CA PRO A 195 -41.69 6.52 17.55
C PRO A 195 -42.13 6.62 16.09
N ASN A 196 -41.18 6.81 15.15
CA ASN A 196 -41.47 6.94 13.72
C ASN A 196 -41.80 5.59 13.08
N THR A 197 -41.09 4.53 13.45
CA THR A 197 -41.34 3.18 12.93
C THR A 197 -42.32 2.38 13.81
N LYS A 198 -42.66 2.89 15.00
CA LYS A 198 -43.48 2.24 16.04
C LYS A 198 -42.96 0.85 16.44
N LYS A 199 -41.64 0.65 16.38
CA LYS A 199 -40.97 -0.64 16.70
C LYS A 199 -39.86 -0.44 17.71
N LYS A 200 -39.53 -1.52 18.43
CA LYS A 200 -38.29 -1.58 19.22
C LYS A 200 -37.13 -1.80 18.26
N GLU A 201 -36.11 -0.95 18.37
CA GLU A 201 -34.91 -1.00 17.56
C GLU A 201 -33.68 -1.14 18.47
N THR A 202 -32.63 -1.75 17.93
CA THR A 202 -31.37 -2.00 18.64
C THR A 202 -30.26 -1.16 18.03
N LEU A 203 -29.56 -0.42 18.88
CA LEU A 203 -28.37 0.35 18.58
C LEU A 203 -27.14 -0.31 19.19
N TYR A 204 -26.04 -0.25 18.45
CA TYR A 204 -24.73 -0.63 18.93
C TYR A 204 -23.93 0.63 19.20
N GLU A 205 -23.52 0.85 20.44
CA GLU A 205 -22.73 2.00 20.88
C GLU A 205 -21.31 1.57 21.22
N TYR A 206 -20.35 2.48 21.05
CA TYR A 206 -19.00 2.26 21.57
C TYR A 206 -18.37 3.57 22.01
N SER A 207 -17.97 3.65 23.28
CA SER A 207 -17.29 4.81 23.81
C SER A 207 -15.83 4.88 23.32
N ILE A 208 -15.45 6.00 22.69
CA ILE A 208 -14.13 6.18 22.07
C ILE A 208 -13.44 7.46 22.56
N THR A 209 -12.12 7.40 22.74
CA THR A 209 -11.30 8.60 23.04
C THR A 209 -10.86 9.32 21.75
N PRO A 210 -10.52 10.62 21.80
CA PRO A 210 -10.00 11.35 20.63
C PRO A 210 -8.77 10.68 19.99
N ASN A 211 -7.88 10.11 20.80
CA ASN A 211 -6.69 9.40 20.31
C ASN A 211 -7.04 8.07 19.63
N GLN A 212 -8.04 7.34 20.13
CA GLN A 212 -8.54 6.12 19.48
C GLN A 212 -9.25 6.45 18.17
N LEU A 213 -10.03 7.53 18.12
CA LEU A 213 -10.69 7.99 16.89
C LEU A 213 -9.67 8.32 15.80
N LYS A 214 -8.60 9.07 16.13
CA LYS A 214 -7.50 9.35 15.18
C LYS A 214 -6.81 8.08 14.67
N LYS A 215 -6.63 7.06 15.52
CA LYS A 215 -6.08 5.76 15.10
C LYS A 215 -7.04 5.03 14.17
N LEU A 216 -8.33 5.01 14.52
CA LEU A 216 -9.39 4.38 13.74
C LEU A 216 -9.52 5.00 12.33
N GLN A 217 -9.42 6.33 12.21
CA GLN A 217 -9.38 7.04 10.92
C GLN A 217 -8.22 6.58 10.04
N LYS A 218 -7.01 6.48 10.60
CA LYS A 218 -5.81 6.02 9.86
C LYS A 218 -5.96 4.56 9.43
N GLU A 219 -6.53 3.72 10.29
CA GLU A 219 -6.82 2.32 9.99
C GLU A 219 -7.89 2.17 8.90
N ALA A 220 -8.94 2.99 8.92
CA ALA A 220 -9.99 3.02 7.91
C ALA A 220 -9.44 3.35 6.51
N HIS A 221 -8.60 4.40 6.41
CA HIS A 221 -7.97 4.74 5.13
C HIS A 221 -7.12 3.58 4.59
N LYS A 222 -6.37 2.93 5.47
CA LYS A 222 -5.55 1.78 5.12
C LYS A 222 -6.44 0.62 4.63
N ILE A 223 -7.45 0.22 5.40
CA ILE A 223 -8.36 -0.89 5.07
C ILE A 223 -9.11 -0.65 3.76
N ASN A 224 -9.70 0.54 3.58
CA ASN A 224 -10.47 0.85 2.37
C ASN A 224 -9.60 0.95 1.12
N SER A 225 -8.34 1.39 1.23
CA SER A 225 -7.41 1.47 0.08
C SER A 225 -7.13 0.12 -0.59
N TYR A 226 -7.47 -1.00 0.07
CA TYR A 226 -7.27 -2.35 -0.47
C TYR A 226 -8.43 -2.87 -1.33
N ASN A 227 -9.60 -2.20 -1.35
CA ASN A 227 -10.78 -2.59 -2.13
C ASN A 227 -11.23 -4.07 -1.95
N ASP A 228 -11.16 -4.62 -0.73
CA ASP A 228 -11.62 -5.99 -0.42
C ASP A 228 -13.14 -6.01 -0.13
N PRO A 229 -13.95 -6.87 -0.79
CA PRO A 229 -15.40 -6.92 -0.55
C PRO A 229 -15.79 -7.43 0.85
N LYS A 230 -14.91 -8.13 1.58
CA LYS A 230 -15.15 -8.64 2.94
C LYS A 230 -14.87 -7.61 4.03
N TYR A 231 -14.07 -6.58 3.75
CA TYR A 231 -13.64 -5.59 4.73
C TYR A 231 -13.93 -4.17 4.26
N LYS A 232 -14.70 -3.42 5.03
CA LYS A 232 -15.04 -2.03 4.70
C LYS A 232 -15.26 -1.22 5.95
N ILE A 233 -14.77 0.01 5.96
CA ILE A 233 -15.01 0.96 7.06
C ILE A 233 -15.59 2.23 6.46
N ASP A 234 -16.89 2.44 6.61
CA ASP A 234 -17.56 3.62 6.09
C ASP A 234 -17.95 4.56 7.23
N TRP A 235 -17.57 5.82 7.08
CA TRP A 235 -18.07 6.90 7.93
C TRP A 235 -19.37 7.37 7.32
N ARG A 236 -20.50 7.08 7.97
CA ARG A 236 -21.79 7.51 7.46
C ARG A 236 -22.00 8.96 7.89
N HIS A 237 -21.83 9.87 6.94
CA HIS A 237 -22.26 11.26 7.08
C HIS A 237 -23.58 11.44 6.34
N TRP A 238 -24.50 12.23 6.88
CA TRP A 238 -25.66 12.64 6.09
C TRP A 238 -25.28 13.77 5.11
N TRP A 239 -24.23 14.59 5.36
CA TRP A 239 -23.95 15.78 4.51
C TRP A 239 -22.55 16.47 4.56
N ARG A 240 -21.51 15.97 5.27
CA ARG A 240 -20.23 16.72 5.47
C ARG A 240 -18.96 15.87 5.38
N GLU A 241 -17.83 16.51 5.09
CA GLU A 241 -16.48 15.88 4.97
C GLU A 241 -15.74 15.70 6.32
N GLU A 242 -16.08 16.46 7.37
CA GLU A 242 -15.41 16.38 8.69
C GLU A 242 -16.18 15.52 9.70
N GLN A 243 -15.45 14.80 10.55
CA GLN A 243 -16.03 14.02 11.66
C GLN A 243 -16.43 14.92 12.82
N LYS A 244 -17.73 15.18 12.95
CA LYS A 244 -18.33 15.85 14.12
C LYS A 244 -19.34 14.93 14.78
N THR A 245 -19.54 15.13 16.07
CA THR A 245 -20.65 14.50 16.79
C THR A 245 -21.98 15.06 16.27
N GLU A 246 -22.97 14.18 16.12
CA GLU A 246 -24.31 14.51 15.66
C GLU A 246 -25.35 13.90 16.62
N ILE A 247 -26.54 14.50 16.67
CA ILE A 247 -27.71 13.94 17.37
C ILE A 247 -28.68 13.46 16.32
N ASP A 248 -29.12 12.20 16.42
CA ASP A 248 -30.11 11.66 15.51
C ASP A 248 -31.51 12.12 15.94
N ARG A 249 -32.07 13.04 15.16
CA ARG A 249 -33.38 13.64 15.42
C ARG A 249 -34.54 12.75 14.95
N ASP A 250 -34.26 11.75 14.12
CA ASP A 250 -35.26 10.93 13.45
C ASP A 250 -35.46 9.57 14.13
N THR A 251 -34.55 9.15 15.00
CA THR A 251 -34.67 7.88 15.74
C THR A 251 -35.03 8.07 17.22
N GLY A 252 -35.22 9.30 17.71
CA GLY A 252 -35.45 9.56 19.14
C GLY A 252 -34.22 9.28 20.02
N TYR A 253 -33.04 9.15 19.40
CA TYR A 253 -31.77 8.90 20.06
C TYR A 253 -31.00 10.22 20.27
N HIS A 254 -31.03 10.73 21.50
CA HIS A 254 -30.61 12.10 21.81
C HIS A 254 -29.13 12.27 22.23
N LYS A 255 -28.27 11.25 22.06
CA LYS A 255 -26.84 11.39 22.39
C LYS A 255 -26.04 11.83 21.17
N GLU A 256 -25.05 12.68 21.41
CA GLU A 256 -24.05 13.08 20.44
C GLU A 256 -23.12 11.91 20.07
N HIS A 257 -23.02 11.57 18.78
CA HIS A 257 -22.26 10.41 18.30
C HIS A 257 -21.71 10.60 16.89
N ILE A 258 -20.79 9.72 16.48
CA ILE A 258 -20.32 9.58 15.09
C ILE A 258 -20.86 8.27 14.53
N ASN A 259 -21.53 8.33 13.37
CA ASN A 259 -22.04 7.14 12.69
C ASN A 259 -20.94 6.40 11.93
N PHE A 260 -20.76 5.14 12.28
CA PHE A 260 -19.66 4.30 11.81
C PHE A 260 -20.20 2.95 11.33
N GLU A 261 -20.02 2.64 10.05
CA GLU A 261 -20.31 1.32 9.51
C GLU A 261 -19.02 0.52 9.40
N LEU A 262 -19.05 -0.68 9.98
CA LEU A 262 -17.93 -1.60 9.97
C LEU A 262 -18.37 -2.92 9.35
N LYS A 263 -17.68 -3.33 8.28
CA LYS A 263 -17.78 -4.65 7.67
C LYS A 263 -16.51 -5.43 7.94
N LEU A 264 -16.62 -6.52 8.70
CA LEU A 264 -15.51 -7.42 9.02
C LEU A 264 -15.88 -8.84 8.61
N ASP A 265 -15.02 -9.45 7.79
CA ASP A 265 -15.21 -10.80 7.26
C ASP A 265 -16.60 -11.04 6.63
N GLY A 266 -17.12 -10.03 5.92
CA GLY A 266 -18.43 -10.10 5.30
C GLY A 266 -19.59 -9.64 6.18
N GLU A 267 -19.47 -9.69 7.50
CA GLU A 267 -20.51 -9.26 8.44
C GLU A 267 -20.47 -7.74 8.65
N LYS A 268 -21.63 -7.09 8.57
CA LYS A 268 -21.79 -5.63 8.63
C LYS A 268 -22.51 -5.21 9.91
N LYS A 269 -21.97 -4.22 10.62
CA LYS A 269 -22.59 -3.56 11.77
C LYS A 269 -22.53 -2.04 11.62
N ASN A 270 -23.62 -1.37 12.00
CA ASN A 270 -23.65 0.08 12.17
C ASN A 270 -23.47 0.37 13.67
N ILE A 271 -22.53 1.24 14.00
CA ILE A 271 -22.09 1.52 15.37
C ILE A 271 -22.09 3.04 15.57
N HIS A 272 -22.56 3.47 16.74
CA HIS A 272 -22.60 4.84 17.18
C HIS A 272 -21.39 5.07 18.10
N LEU A 273 -20.39 5.80 17.63
CA LEU A 273 -19.19 6.10 18.40
C LEU A 273 -19.46 7.31 19.31
N LEU A 274 -19.42 7.11 20.62
CA LEU A 274 -19.58 8.16 21.62
C LEU A 274 -18.22 8.74 22.00
N LEU A 275 -17.97 10.00 21.61
CA LEU A 275 -16.70 10.64 21.93
C LEU A 275 -16.66 11.01 23.42
N LYS A 276 -15.71 10.44 24.16
CA LYS A 276 -15.47 10.86 25.55
C LYS A 276 -14.84 12.25 25.55
N THR A 277 -15.56 13.23 26.08
CA THR A 277 -14.96 14.49 26.54
C THR A 277 -14.05 14.18 27.73
N ALA A 278 -12.83 14.72 27.70
CA ALA A 278 -11.87 14.58 28.79
C ALA A 278 -12.40 15.20 30.09
#